data_AF-K2B5A5-F1
#
_entry.id   AF-K2B5A5-F1
#
_cell.length_a   1.000
_cell.length_b   1.000
_cell.length_c   1.000
_cell.angle_alpha   90.00
_cell.angle_beta   90.00
_cell.angle_gamma   90.00
#
_symmetry.space_group_name_H-M   'P 1'
#
loop_
_entity.id
_entity.type
_entity.pdbx_description
1 polymer ?
#
loop_
_entity_poly.entity_id
_entity_poly.type
_entity_poly.pdbx_seq_one_letter_code
_entity_poly.pdbx_strand_id
1 'polypeptide(L)'
;MQAAACFGEAGFKKLLALAEKLRSERESRGALNLSFPKSEVYVEKLDELSPKIKLMSATHAQSGAIVSECMILYNSLSAAFLAKHNAAGCFKSSKAYPEPKLIENYRASLAA
;
A
#
# COMPACT_ATOMS: atom_id res chain seq x y z
N MET A 1 -27.70 10.15 11.19
CA MET A 1 -26.34 9.68 10.85
C MET A 1 -25.78 8.95 12.07
N GLN A 2 -25.80 7.61 12.05
CA GLN A 2 -25.49 6.77 13.22
C GLN A 2 -24.55 5.61 12.84
N ALA A 3 -23.63 5.84 11.90
CA ALA A 3 -22.69 4.81 11.43
C ALA A 3 -21.32 4.86 12.15
N ALA A 4 -21.02 5.93 12.88
CA ALA A 4 -19.71 6.12 13.51
C ALA A 4 -19.50 5.31 14.82
N ALA A 5 -20.55 4.67 15.36
CA ALA A 5 -20.50 3.98 16.66
C ALA A 5 -20.25 2.46 16.57
N CYS A 6 -20.17 1.86 15.38
CA CYS A 6 -20.22 0.39 15.23
C CYS A 6 -18.86 -0.33 15.29
N PHE A 7 -17.73 0.38 15.27
CA PHE A 7 -16.40 -0.22 15.37
C PHE A 7 -15.60 0.47 16.47
N GLY A 8 -15.76 0.02 17.72
CA GLY A 8 -14.90 0.46 18.83
C GLY A 8 -13.44 0.03 18.63
N GLU A 9 -12.57 0.42 19.56
CA GLU A 9 -11.14 0.10 19.55
C GLU A 9 -10.84 -1.40 19.31
N ALA A 10 -11.63 -2.28 19.92
CA ALA A 10 -11.52 -3.73 19.74
C ALA A 10 -11.77 -4.17 18.29
N GLY A 11 -12.65 -3.49 17.56
CA GLY A 11 -12.91 -3.75 16.14
C GLY A 11 -11.71 -3.35 15.27
N PHE A 12 -11.10 -2.20 15.54
CA PHE A 12 -9.89 -1.75 14.85
C PHE A 12 -8.71 -2.68 15.09
N LYS A 13 -8.50 -3.16 16.32
CA LYS A 13 -7.45 -4.15 16.64
C LYS A 13 -7.61 -5.43 15.84
N LYS A 14 -8.86 -5.92 15.68
CA LYS A 14 -9.15 -7.10 14.86
C LYS A 14 -8.85 -6.87 13.37
N LEU A 15 -9.23 -5.70 12.85
CA LEU A 15 -8.92 -5.35 11.45
C LEU A 15 -7.42 -5.22 11.20
N LEU A 16 -6.69 -4.63 12.15
CA LEU A 16 -5.23 -4.54 12.07
C LEU A 16 -4.59 -5.93 12.07
N ALA A 17 -4.98 -6.80 13.00
CA ALA A 17 -4.47 -8.17 13.06
C ALA A 17 -4.77 -8.97 11.78
N LEU A 18 -5.96 -8.76 11.19
CA LEU A 18 -6.31 -9.36 9.90
C LEU A 18 -5.41 -8.83 8.78
N ALA A 19 -5.19 -7.52 8.71
CA ALA A 19 -4.33 -6.91 7.70
C ALA A 19 -2.87 -7.42 7.82
N GLU A 20 -2.35 -7.53 9.04
CA GLU A 20 -1.01 -8.10 9.29
C GLU A 20 -0.93 -9.56 8.82
N LYS A 21 -1.96 -10.37 9.09
CA LYS A 21 -2.02 -11.75 8.60
C LYS A 21 -2.04 -11.82 7.07
N LEU A 22 -2.90 -11.03 6.42
CA LEU A 22 -2.99 -10.97 4.95
C LEU A 22 -1.66 -10.55 4.31
N ARG A 23 -0.98 -9.59 4.93
CA ARG A 23 0.35 -9.15 4.50
C ARG A 23 1.36 -10.27 4.62
N SER A 24 1.45 -10.92 5.78
CA SER A 24 2.40 -12.01 6.02
C SER A 24 2.21 -13.16 5.03
N GLU A 25 0.96 -13.53 4.74
CA GLU A 25 0.63 -14.55 3.73
C GLU A 25 1.00 -14.13 2.29
N ARG A 26 0.96 -12.83 1.97
CA ARG A 26 1.43 -12.31 0.69
C ARG A 26 2.95 -12.39 0.60
N GLU A 27 3.64 -11.94 1.63
CA GLU A 27 5.11 -11.93 1.70
C GLU A 27 5.67 -13.36 1.64
N SER A 28 5.06 -14.32 2.34
CA SER A 28 5.46 -15.73 2.28
C SER A 28 5.29 -16.36 0.90
N ARG A 29 4.42 -15.78 0.05
CA ARG A 29 4.24 -16.14 -1.37
C ARG A 29 5.12 -15.31 -2.31
N GLY A 30 6.08 -14.56 -1.79
CA GLY A 30 7.06 -13.79 -2.56
C GLY A 30 6.63 -12.36 -2.90
N ALA A 31 5.57 -11.83 -2.27
CA ALA A 31 5.25 -10.40 -2.42
C ALA A 31 6.34 -9.53 -1.80
N LEU A 32 6.76 -8.49 -2.51
CA LEU A 32 7.73 -7.51 -2.03
C LEU A 32 7.02 -6.22 -1.61
N ASN A 33 7.26 -5.77 -0.38
CA ASN A 33 6.74 -4.50 0.14
C ASN A 33 7.87 -3.46 0.13
N LEU A 34 8.03 -2.78 -1.01
CA LEU A 34 8.99 -1.70 -1.17
C LEU A 34 8.32 -0.36 -0.80
N SER A 35 8.53 0.10 0.43
CA SER A 35 8.10 1.42 0.87
C SER A 35 9.06 2.48 0.35
N PHE A 36 8.59 3.32 -0.57
CA PHE A 36 9.30 4.54 -0.94
C PHE A 36 8.92 5.64 0.05
N PRO A 37 9.89 6.45 0.52
CA PRO A 37 9.59 7.57 1.39
C PRO A 37 8.61 8.51 0.68
N LYS A 38 7.47 8.77 1.34
CA LYS A 38 6.48 9.72 0.86
C LYS A 38 6.60 11.00 1.67
N SER A 39 6.64 12.11 0.96
CA SER A 39 6.61 13.44 1.56
C SER A 39 5.25 14.06 1.32
N GLU A 40 4.62 14.51 2.40
CA GLU A 40 3.42 15.32 2.36
C GLU A 40 3.83 16.79 2.52
N VAL A 41 3.39 17.62 1.59
CA VAL A 41 3.67 19.05 1.58
C VAL A 41 2.42 19.77 2.06
N TYR A 42 2.51 20.34 3.25
CA TYR A 42 1.46 21.16 3.82
C TYR A 42 1.81 22.63 3.59
N VAL A 43 0.88 23.36 2.96
CA VAL A 43 1.00 24.80 2.80
C VAL A 43 0.08 25.45 3.81
N GLU A 44 0.67 26.08 4.83
CA GLU A 44 -0.09 26.87 5.80
C GLU A 44 -0.36 28.26 5.23
N LYS A 45 -1.63 28.69 5.32
CA LYS A 45 -2.09 30.04 4.97
C LYS A 45 -1.68 30.45 3.55
N LEU A 46 -2.32 29.81 2.58
CA LEU A 46 -2.07 29.97 1.14
C LEU A 46 -2.09 31.44 0.67
N ASP A 47 -2.86 32.30 1.35
CA ASP A 47 -3.09 33.70 0.96
C ASP A 47 -2.06 34.69 1.53
N GLU A 48 -1.06 34.25 2.31
CA GLU A 48 0.01 35.13 2.78
C GLU A 48 1.14 35.28 1.74
N LEU A 49 1.79 36.45 1.69
CA LEU A 49 2.87 36.79 0.75
C LEU A 49 4.08 35.83 0.81
N SER A 50 4.20 35.06 1.89
CA SER A 50 5.23 34.04 2.10
C SER A 50 4.65 32.86 2.90
N PRO A 51 3.93 31.93 2.24
CA PRO A 51 3.26 30.84 2.92
C PRO A 51 4.29 29.86 3.51
N LYS A 52 4.00 29.36 4.72
CA LYS A 52 4.88 28.38 5.36
C LYS A 52 4.65 27.00 4.77
N ILE A 53 5.71 26.42 4.22
CA ILE A 53 5.70 25.05 3.70
C ILE A 53 6.24 24.12 4.78
N LYS A 54 5.43 23.15 5.20
CA LYS A 54 5.86 22.07 6.09
C LYS A 54 5.97 20.78 5.29
N LEU A 55 7.17 20.21 5.28
CA LEU A 55 7.40 18.87 4.78
C LEU A 55 7.20 17.89 5.93
N MET A 56 6.24 16.98 5.80
CA MET A 56 6.05 15.89 6.74
C MET A 56 6.39 14.58 6.04
N SER A 57 7.15 13.71 6.71
CA SER A 57 7.27 12.33 6.23
C SER A 57 5.96 11.63 6.55
N ALA A 58 5.28 11.10 5.54
CA ALA A 58 4.12 10.25 5.78
C ALA A 58 4.61 8.96 6.43
N THR A 59 4.46 8.84 7.75
CA THR A 59 4.63 7.56 8.43
C THR A 59 3.53 6.61 7.97
N HIS A 60 3.89 5.36 7.66
CA HIS A 60 2.92 4.31 7.39
C HIS A 60 2.07 4.03 8.64
N ALA A 61 0.98 4.77 8.80
CA ALA A 61 0.04 4.58 9.89
C ALA A 61 -0.66 3.21 9.79
N GLN A 62 -1.05 2.64 10.93
CA GLN A 62 -1.78 1.37 11.02
C GLN A 62 -3.07 1.38 10.18
N SER A 63 -3.75 2.53 10.10
CA SER A 63 -4.91 2.72 9.22
C SER A 63 -4.57 2.49 7.74
N GLY A 64 -3.41 2.97 7.28
CA GLY A 64 -2.92 2.75 5.93
C GLY A 64 -2.65 1.27 5.65
N ALA A 65 -2.13 0.54 6.64
CA ALA A 65 -1.95 -0.92 6.52
C ALA A 65 -3.27 -1.65 6.34
N ILE A 66 -4.28 -1.33 7.17
CA ILE A 66 -5.62 -1.93 7.09
C ILE A 66 -6.23 -1.69 5.71
N VAL A 67 -6.29 -0.43 5.29
CA VAL A 67 -6.91 -0.06 4.01
C VAL A 67 -6.18 -0.72 2.85
N SER A 68 -4.84 -0.69 2.85
CA SER A 68 -4.04 -1.28 1.77
C SER A 68 -4.33 -2.77 1.59
N GLU A 69 -4.31 -3.57 2.67
CA GLU A 69 -4.51 -5.02 2.56
C GLU A 69 -5.96 -5.38 2.18
N CYS A 70 -6.95 -4.63 2.68
CA CYS A 70 -8.33 -4.79 2.24
C CYS A 70 -8.50 -4.50 0.74
N MET A 71 -7.86 -3.45 0.22
CA MET A 71 -7.92 -3.10 -1.21
C MET A 71 -7.21 -4.12 -2.08
N ILE A 72 -6.07 -4.66 -1.63
CA ILE A 72 -5.37 -5.74 -2.32
C ILE A 72 -6.24 -7.00 -2.38
N LEU A 73 -6.87 -7.37 -1.26
CA LEU A 73 -7.79 -8.51 -1.21
C LEU A 73 -8.97 -8.31 -2.17
N TYR A 74 -9.62 -7.15 -2.13
CA TYR A 74 -10.74 -6.82 -3.01
C TYR A 74 -10.37 -6.91 -4.49
N ASN A 75 -9.23 -6.34 -4.89
CA ASN A 75 -8.76 -6.38 -6.27
C ASN A 75 -8.44 -7.81 -6.71
N SER A 76 -7.86 -8.62 -5.81
CA SER A 76 -7.52 -10.02 -6.10
C SER A 76 -8.78 -10.87 -6.30
N LEU A 77 -9.80 -10.69 -5.45
CA LEU A 77 -11.08 -11.38 -5.56
C LEU A 77 -11.83 -10.97 -6.83
N SER A 78 -11.86 -9.66 -7.12
CA SER A 78 -12.49 -9.12 -8.34
C SER A 78 -11.83 -9.68 -9.60
N ALA A 79 -10.49 -9.70 -9.65
CA ALA A 79 -9.76 -10.26 -10.78
C ALA A 79 -10.02 -11.76 -10.95
N ALA A 80 -10.00 -12.52 -9.86
CA ALA A 80 -10.28 -13.97 -9.89
C ALA A 80 -11.71 -14.26 -10.35
N PHE A 81 -12.69 -13.47 -9.90
CA PHE A 81 -14.08 -13.59 -10.32
C PHE A 81 -14.23 -13.32 -11.82
N LEU A 82 -13.71 -12.20 -12.32
CA LEU A 82 -13.81 -11.84 -13.74
C LEU A 82 -13.12 -12.88 -14.64
N ALA A 83 -11.93 -13.35 -14.24
CA ALA A 83 -11.20 -14.39 -14.97
C ALA A 83 -11.97 -15.72 -15.01
N LYS A 84 -12.54 -16.15 -13.88
CA LYS A 84 -13.33 -17.39 -13.79
C LYS A 84 -14.57 -17.37 -14.70
N HIS A 85 -15.19 -16.20 -14.87
CA HIS A 85 -16.40 -16.03 -15.65
C HIS A 85 -16.13 -15.57 -17.10
N ASN A 86 -14.86 -15.48 -17.51
CA ASN A 86 -14.44 -14.93 -18.80
C ASN A 86 -15.10 -13.58 -19.12
N ALA A 87 -15.31 -12.76 -18.08
CA ALA A 87 -15.94 -11.47 -18.19
C ALA A 87 -14.91 -10.43 -18.66
N ALA A 88 -15.37 -9.42 -19.39
CA ALA A 88 -14.52 -8.30 -19.77
C ALA A 88 -14.02 -7.58 -18.51
N GLY A 89 -12.70 -7.38 -18.41
CA GLY A 89 -12.06 -6.73 -17.28
C GLY A 89 -10.74 -6.08 -17.68
N CYS A 90 -10.39 -4.98 -17.00
CA CYS A 90 -9.08 -4.34 -17.14
C CYS A 90 -8.14 -4.89 -16.06
N PHE A 91 -7.16 -5.70 -16.46
CA PHE A 91 -6.23 -6.33 -15.55
C PHE A 91 -4.90 -5.56 -15.51
N LYS A 92 -4.39 -5.35 -14.30
CA LYS A 92 -3.04 -4.81 -14.10
C LYS A 92 -2.08 -5.97 -13.86
N SER A 93 -1.20 -6.22 -14.83
CA SER A 93 -0.04 -7.11 -14.65
C SER A 93 1.20 -6.29 -14.30
N SER A 94 2.03 -6.81 -13.40
CA SER A 94 3.36 -6.25 -13.16
C SER A 94 4.36 -6.87 -14.13
N LYS A 95 5.34 -6.11 -14.62
CA LYS A 95 6.40 -6.66 -15.47
C LYS A 95 7.04 -7.87 -14.77
N ALA A 96 7.18 -8.96 -15.52
CA ALA A 96 7.84 -10.16 -15.02
C ALA A 96 9.34 -9.85 -14.86
N TYR A 97 9.79 -9.74 -13.61
CA TYR A 97 11.17 -9.54 -13.16
C TYR A 97 11.79 -8.14 -13.36
N PRO A 98 12.60 -7.68 -12.37
CA PRO A 98 13.58 -6.62 -12.61
C PRO A 98 14.55 -7.09 -13.69
N GLU A 99 15.00 -6.19 -14.57
CA GLU A 99 15.99 -6.53 -15.58
C GLU A 99 17.23 -7.15 -14.91
N PRO A 100 17.71 -8.34 -15.34
CA PRO A 100 18.81 -9.05 -14.66
C PRO A 100 20.06 -8.19 -14.44
N LYS A 101 20.38 -7.34 -15.43
CA LYS A 101 21.49 -6.37 -15.36
C LYS A 101 21.37 -5.40 -14.18
N LEU A 102 20.14 -4.98 -13.83
CA LEU A 102 19.90 -4.07 -12.71
C LEU A 102 20.26 -4.73 -11.38
N ILE A 103 19.93 -6.02 -11.22
CA ILE A 103 20.23 -6.79 -10.01
C ILE A 103 21.75 -7.03 -9.89
N GLU A 104 22.41 -7.37 -10.99
CA GLU A 104 23.87 -7.55 -11.05
C GLU A 104 24.62 -6.27 -10.67
N ASN A 105 24.23 -5.13 -11.26
CA ASN A 105 24.83 -3.83 -10.95
C ASN A 105 24.65 -3.45 -9.47
N TYR A 106 23.46 -3.69 -8.91
CA TYR A 106 23.20 -3.44 -7.49
C TYR A 106 24.10 -4.31 -6.60
N ARG A 107 24.24 -5.61 -6.91
CA ARG A 107 25.13 -6.52 -6.16
C ARG A 107 26.59 -6.06 -6.22
N ALA A 108 27.06 -5.61 -7.38
CA ALA A 108 28.41 -5.07 -7.52
C ALA A 108 28.61 -3.80 -6.67
N SER A 109 27.61 -2.91 -6.61
CA SER A 109 27.67 -1.69 -5.79
C SER A 109 27.73 -1.94 -4.28
N LEU A 110 27.21 -3.07 -3.81
CA LEU A 110 27.28 -3.46 -2.39
C LEU A 110 28.62 -4.10 -2.00
N ALA A 111 29.41 -4.54 -2.97
CA ALA A 111 30.70 -5.22 -2.76
C ALA A 111 31.91 -4.28 -2.88
N ALA A 112 31.69 -3.03 -3.30
CA ALA A 112 32.69 -1.96 -3.41
C ALA A 112 32.69 -1.07 -2.16
#